data_AF-K3XRG0-F1
#
_entry.id   AF-K3XRG0-F1
#
_cell.length_a   1.000
_cell.length_b   1.000
_cell.length_c   1.000
_cell.angle_alpha   90.00
_cell.angle_beta   90.00
_cell.angle_gamma   90.00
#
_symmetry.space_group_name_H-M   'P 1'
#
loop_
_entity.id
_entity.type
_entity.pdbx_description
1 polymer ?
#
loop_
_entity_poly.entity_id
_entity_poly.type
_entity_poly.pdbx_seq_one_letter_code
_entity_poly.pdbx_strand_id
1 'polypeptide(L)'
;EHMVAEKEREPEEGEAQKSPSKIVANSLSQISRSSTFLPNIGVARFEATLQAEREVAARKQEQLESQLLAEQASLEANQAALEENQNLLRQTQEEVKGVHTKFEETNALLQAVLKLQKD
;
A
#
# COMPACT_ATOMS: atom_id res chain seq x y z
N GLU A 1 -48.08 -56.11 41.13
CA GLU A 1 -47.56 -54.85 40.55
C GLU A 1 -47.43 -53.82 41.66
N HIS A 2 -46.35 -53.06 41.74
CA HIS A 2 -46.27 -51.89 42.64
C HIS A 2 -45.54 -50.76 41.93
N MET A 3 -46.31 -49.74 41.55
CA MET A 3 -45.84 -48.51 40.91
C MET A 3 -45.10 -47.63 41.93
N VAL A 4 -43.92 -47.14 41.55
CA VAL A 4 -43.15 -46.15 42.33
C VAL A 4 -43.72 -44.77 42.00
N ALA A 5 -44.42 -44.16 42.94
CA ALA A 5 -44.97 -42.81 42.81
C ALA A 5 -43.82 -41.78 42.84
N GLU A 6 -43.71 -40.98 41.78
CA GLU A 6 -42.82 -39.82 41.75
C GLU A 6 -43.24 -38.85 42.85
N LYS A 7 -42.38 -38.73 43.87
CA LYS A 7 -42.55 -37.80 44.97
C LYS A 7 -42.39 -36.40 44.43
N GLU A 8 -43.52 -35.71 44.26
CA GLU A 8 -43.60 -34.30 43.93
C GLU A 8 -42.73 -33.50 44.90
N ARG A 9 -41.83 -32.70 44.33
CA ARG A 9 -40.93 -31.81 45.07
C ARG A 9 -41.80 -30.71 45.70
N GLU A 10 -41.87 -30.66 47.02
CA GLU A 10 -42.67 -29.65 47.73
C GLU A 10 -42.19 -28.23 47.40
N PRO A 11 -43.10 -27.27 47.14
CA PRO A 11 -42.73 -25.87 47.00
C PRO A 11 -42.39 -25.29 48.38
N GLU A 12 -41.20 -24.69 48.51
CA GLU A 12 -40.75 -23.97 49.71
C GLU A 12 -41.80 -22.94 50.16
N GLU A 13 -42.14 -23.00 51.46
CA GLU A 13 -43.04 -22.08 52.13
C GLU A 13 -42.56 -20.62 51.98
N GLY A 14 -43.35 -19.77 51.32
CA GLY A 14 -43.15 -18.31 51.40
C GLY A 14 -43.48 -17.46 50.18
N GLU A 15 -43.82 -18.03 49.02
CA GLU A 15 -44.18 -17.20 47.86
C GLU A 15 -45.68 -16.95 47.78
N ALA A 16 -46.12 -15.73 48.14
CA ALA A 16 -47.47 -15.25 47.85
C ALA A 16 -47.80 -15.51 46.37
N GLN A 17 -48.99 -16.07 46.07
CA GLN A 17 -49.48 -16.24 44.70
C GLN A 17 -49.37 -14.90 43.96
N LYS A 18 -48.37 -14.81 43.07
CA LYS A 18 -48.11 -13.60 42.29
C LYS A 18 -49.30 -13.41 41.36
N SER A 19 -50.01 -12.30 41.48
CA SER A 19 -51.12 -11.99 40.57
C SER A 19 -50.62 -12.02 39.12
N PRO A 20 -51.48 -12.35 38.13
CA PRO A 20 -51.07 -12.41 36.73
C PRO A 20 -50.30 -11.16 36.26
N SER A 21 -50.71 -9.98 36.73
CA SER A 21 -50.03 -8.71 36.47
C SER A 21 -48.61 -8.64 37.04
N LYS A 22 -48.37 -9.23 38.22
CA LYS A 22 -47.05 -9.29 38.86
C LYS A 22 -46.12 -10.25 38.14
N ILE A 23 -46.66 -11.36 37.62
CA ILE A 23 -45.92 -12.31 36.78
C ILE A 23 -45.47 -11.62 35.49
N VAL A 24 -46.40 -10.96 34.78
CA VAL A 24 -46.07 -10.22 33.55
C VAL A 24 -45.05 -9.13 33.83
N ALA A 25 -45.20 -8.33 34.89
CA ALA A 25 -44.23 -7.30 35.25
C ALA A 25 -42.84 -7.87 35.58
N ASN A 26 -42.78 -9.04 36.24
CA ASN A 26 -41.52 -9.71 36.53
C ASN A 26 -40.88 -10.28 35.26
N SER A 27 -41.64 -10.91 34.38
CA SER A 27 -41.15 -11.41 33.08
C SER A 27 -40.65 -10.28 32.20
N LEU A 28 -41.36 -9.15 32.13
CA LEU A 28 -40.90 -7.96 31.41
C LEU A 28 -39.64 -7.36 32.03
N SER A 29 -39.55 -7.33 33.36
CA SER A 29 -38.34 -6.89 34.05
C SER A 29 -37.16 -7.85 33.83
N GLN A 30 -37.41 -9.16 33.73
CA GLN A 30 -36.39 -10.16 33.44
C GLN A 30 -35.91 -10.07 32.00
N ILE A 31 -36.82 -9.91 31.03
CA ILE A 31 -36.48 -9.65 29.62
C ILE A 31 -35.67 -8.36 29.49
N SER A 32 -36.08 -7.30 30.20
CA SER A 32 -35.35 -6.02 30.21
C SER A 32 -33.95 -6.16 30.80
N ARG A 33 -33.78 -6.98 31.86
CA ARG A 33 -32.48 -7.20 32.53
C ARG A 33 -31.61 -8.27 31.86
N SER A 34 -32.20 -9.21 31.12
CA SER A 34 -31.49 -10.25 30.35
C SER A 34 -31.27 -9.85 28.90
N SER A 35 -31.73 -8.66 28.49
CA SER A 35 -31.53 -8.14 27.14
C SER A 35 -30.06 -7.80 26.94
N THR A 36 -29.32 -8.80 26.48
CA THR A 36 -28.08 -8.64 25.74
C THR A 36 -28.37 -8.46 24.26
N PHE A 37 -29.56 -7.96 23.86
CA PHE A 37 -29.96 -7.96 22.45
C PHE A 37 -29.15 -6.98 21.60
N LEU A 38 -28.43 -6.02 22.19
CA LEU A 38 -27.47 -5.21 21.45
C LEU A 38 -26.18 -4.93 22.23
N PRO A 39 -25.18 -5.82 22.17
CA PRO A 39 -23.82 -5.53 22.58
C PRO A 39 -22.92 -5.61 21.33
N ASN A 40 -22.12 -4.58 21.12
CA ASN A 40 -20.94 -4.61 20.24
C ASN A 40 -21.07 -4.70 18.71
N ILE A 41 -22.22 -4.95 18.07
CA ILE A 41 -22.23 -5.01 16.58
C ILE A 41 -21.82 -3.66 15.95
N GLY A 42 -22.27 -2.54 16.52
CA GLY A 42 -21.89 -1.20 16.05
C GLY A 42 -20.40 -0.88 16.31
N VAL A 43 -19.89 -1.28 17.47
CA VAL A 43 -18.48 -1.06 17.88
C VAL A 43 -17.54 -1.92 17.03
N ALA A 44 -17.82 -3.21 16.88
CA ALA A 44 -17.02 -4.12 16.07
C ALA A 44 -17.00 -3.72 14.58
N ARG A 45 -18.13 -3.22 14.04
CA ARG A 45 -18.16 -2.66 12.67
C ARG A 45 -17.34 -1.38 12.55
N PHE A 46 -17.40 -0.50 13.54
CA PHE A 46 -16.60 0.71 13.58
C PHE A 46 -15.09 0.39 13.68
N GLU A 47 -14.70 -0.55 14.53
CA GLU A 47 -13.30 -1.00 14.65
C GLU A 47 -12.80 -1.66 13.37
N ALA A 48 -13.60 -2.51 12.73
CA ALA A 48 -13.24 -3.16 11.47
C ALA A 48 -13.08 -2.14 10.33
N THR A 49 -13.96 -1.14 10.25
CA THR A 49 -13.85 -0.06 9.25
C THR A 49 -12.64 0.83 9.50
N LEU A 50 -12.37 1.18 10.76
CA LEU A 50 -11.17 1.95 11.13
C LEU A 50 -9.88 1.18 10.83
N GLN A 51 -9.85 -0.13 11.07
CA GLN A 51 -8.70 -0.97 10.76
C GLN A 51 -8.47 -1.07 9.24
N ALA A 52 -9.55 -1.26 8.47
CA ALA A 52 -9.48 -1.27 7.01
C ALA A 52 -8.97 0.08 6.46
N GLU A 53 -9.43 1.21 7.02
CA GLU A 53 -8.99 2.54 6.62
C GLU A 53 -7.50 2.75 6.95
N ARG A 54 -7.03 2.30 8.11
CA ARG A 54 -5.60 2.34 8.49
C ARG A 54 -4.74 1.51 7.54
N GLU A 55 -5.17 0.31 7.16
CA GLU A 55 -4.42 -0.49 6.21
C GLU A 55 -4.37 0.15 4.81
N VAL A 56 -5.48 0.73 4.35
CA VAL A 56 -5.50 1.46 3.08
C VAL A 56 -4.59 2.68 3.15
N ALA A 57 -4.60 3.42 4.26
CA ALA A 57 -3.72 4.55 4.48
C ALA A 57 -2.24 4.13 4.51
N ALA A 58 -1.90 3.03 5.20
CA ALA A 58 -0.56 2.48 5.25
C ALA A 58 -0.06 2.04 3.86
N ARG A 59 -0.89 1.31 3.10
CA ARG A 59 -0.56 0.92 1.72
C ARG A 59 -0.38 2.14 0.81
N LYS A 60 -1.23 3.17 0.96
CA LYS A 60 -1.11 4.41 0.19
C LYS A 60 0.18 5.16 0.54
N GLN A 61 0.55 5.19 1.81
CA GLN A 61 1.81 5.79 2.25
C GLN A 61 3.01 5.05 1.67
N GLU A 62 3.05 3.72 1.79
CA GLU A 62 4.11 2.88 1.21
C GLU A 62 4.21 3.08 -0.32
N GLN A 63 3.06 3.18 -1.01
CA GLN A 63 3.04 3.44 -2.45
C GLN A 63 3.60 4.83 -2.81
N LEU A 64 3.35 5.85 -1.98
CA LEU A 64 3.91 7.18 -2.19
C LEU A 64 5.43 7.20 -1.93
N GLU A 65 5.88 6.54 -0.88
CA GLU A 65 7.31 6.40 -0.56
C GLU A 65 8.05 5.62 -1.66
N SER A 66 7.46 4.53 -2.15
CA SER A 66 8.01 3.76 -3.27
C SER A 66 8.05 4.56 -4.57
N GLN A 67 7.03 5.39 -4.84
CA GLN A 67 7.04 6.28 -6.01
C GLN A 67 8.14 7.33 -5.90
N LEU A 68 8.34 7.92 -4.73
CA LEU A 68 9.41 8.90 -4.50
C LEU A 68 10.79 8.29 -4.70
N LEU A 69 11.02 7.09 -4.16
CA LEU A 69 12.28 6.35 -4.36
C LEU A 69 12.52 6.01 -5.84
N ALA A 70 11.48 5.56 -6.54
CA ALA A 70 11.58 5.26 -7.97
C ALA A 70 11.86 6.52 -8.81
N GLU A 71 11.22 7.64 -8.48
CA GLU A 71 11.45 8.93 -9.14
C GLU A 71 12.87 9.43 -8.89
N GLN A 72 13.37 9.33 -7.66
CA GLN A 72 14.75 9.68 -7.32
C GLN A 72 15.76 8.81 -8.09
N ALA A 73 15.57 7.49 -8.12
CA ALA A 73 16.44 6.58 -8.87
C ALA A 73 16.41 6.88 -10.38
N SER A 74 15.24 7.21 -10.93
CA SER A 74 15.12 7.60 -12.33
C SER A 74 15.83 8.92 -12.63
N LEU A 75 15.76 9.90 -11.73
CA LEU A 75 16.46 11.18 -11.89
C LEU A 75 17.98 10.97 -11.87
N GLU A 76 18.49 10.15 -10.95
CA GLU A 76 19.92 9.83 -10.87
C GLU A 76 20.41 9.09 -12.12
N ALA A 77 19.64 8.10 -12.60
CA ALA A 77 19.94 7.39 -13.85
C ALA A 77 19.96 8.33 -15.06
N ASN A 78 18.98 9.24 -15.16
CA ASN A 78 18.91 10.23 -16.23
C ASN A 78 20.10 11.21 -16.17
N GLN A 79 20.53 11.59 -14.97
CA GLN A 79 21.68 12.46 -14.78
C GLN A 79 22.98 11.77 -15.21
N ALA A 80 23.20 10.52 -14.81
CA ALA A 80 24.35 9.73 -15.23
C ALA A 80 24.39 9.54 -16.75
N ALA A 81 23.25 9.21 -17.37
CA ALA A 81 23.14 9.09 -18.82
C ALA A 81 23.41 10.42 -19.54
N LEU A 82 22.98 11.56 -18.97
CA LEU A 82 23.27 12.87 -19.53
C LEU A 82 24.78 13.19 -19.47
N GLU A 83 25.44 12.89 -18.35
CA GLU A 83 26.87 13.08 -18.20
C GLU A 83 27.67 12.20 -19.17
N GLU A 84 27.28 10.94 -19.34
CA GLU A 84 27.89 10.03 -20.32
C GLU A 84 27.75 10.57 -21.74
N ASN A 85 26.54 11.05 -22.12
CA ASN A 85 26.31 11.64 -23.43
C ASN A 85 27.14 12.89 -23.68
N GLN A 86 27.33 13.74 -22.66
CA GLN A 86 28.20 14.91 -22.76
C GLN A 86 29.66 14.50 -22.98
N ASN A 87 30.12 13.47 -22.29
CA ASN A 87 31.47 12.94 -22.46
C ASN A 87 31.69 12.35 -23.87
N LEU A 88 30.73 11.55 -24.36
CA LEU A 88 30.75 10.99 -25.72
C LEU A 88 30.75 12.08 -26.79
N LEU A 89 29.94 13.13 -26.61
CA LEU A 89 29.91 14.26 -27.54
C LEU A 89 31.27 14.96 -27.60
N ARG A 90 31.90 15.22 -26.44
CA ARG A 90 33.25 15.82 -26.38
C ARG A 90 34.27 14.93 -27.09
N GLN A 91 34.27 13.63 -26.80
CA GLN A 91 35.17 12.69 -27.47
C GLN A 91 34.98 12.69 -29.00
N THR A 92 33.72 12.66 -29.45
CA THR A 92 33.40 12.67 -30.88
C THR A 92 33.88 13.96 -31.55
N GLN A 93 33.75 15.11 -30.87
CA GLN A 93 34.27 16.38 -31.36
C GLN A 93 35.80 16.38 -31.48
N GLU A 94 36.51 15.79 -30.52
CA GLU A 94 37.96 15.63 -30.56
C GLU A 94 38.40 14.71 -31.70
N GLU A 95 37.70 13.59 -31.90
CA GLU A 95 37.95 12.67 -33.02
C GLU A 95 37.71 13.33 -34.37
N VAL A 96 36.60 14.04 -34.55
CA VAL A 96 36.29 14.79 -35.77
C VAL A 96 37.37 15.84 -36.04
N LYS A 97 37.83 16.57 -35.02
CA LYS A 97 38.93 17.53 -35.17
C LYS A 97 40.23 16.85 -35.60
N GLY A 98 40.54 15.69 -35.03
CA GLY A 98 41.70 14.88 -35.41
C GLY A 98 41.62 14.41 -36.87
N VAL A 99 40.45 13.94 -37.30
CA VAL A 99 40.20 13.54 -38.70
C VAL A 99 40.33 14.72 -39.65
N HIS A 100 39.77 15.88 -39.29
CA HIS A 100 39.87 17.10 -40.10
C HIS A 100 41.33 17.51 -40.31
N THR A 101 42.13 17.48 -39.25
CA THR A 101 43.56 17.82 -39.31
C THR A 101 44.30 16.89 -40.28
N LYS A 102 44.07 15.57 -40.18
CA LYS A 102 44.67 14.58 -41.09
C LYS A 102 44.22 14.78 -42.55
N PHE A 103 42.97 15.16 -42.75
CA PHE A 103 42.45 15.47 -44.08
C PHE A 103 43.18 16.67 -44.70
N GLU A 104 43.37 17.75 -43.94
CA GLU A 104 44.12 18.93 -44.39
C GLU A 104 45.58 18.59 -44.72
N GLU A 105 46.26 17.82 -43.88
CA GLU A 105 47.63 17.36 -44.12
C GLU A 105 47.73 16.53 -45.42
N THR A 106 46.80 15.59 -45.60
CA THR A 106 46.74 14.74 -46.81
C THR A 106 46.47 15.58 -48.05
N ASN A 107 45.57 16.55 -47.98
CA ASN A 107 45.26 17.45 -49.09
C ASN A 107 46.47 18.33 -49.44
N ALA A 108 47.18 18.86 -48.45
CA ALA A 108 48.40 19.65 -48.65
C ALA A 108 49.49 18.81 -49.33
N LEU A 109 49.68 17.55 -48.90
CA LEU A 109 50.61 16.62 -49.54
C LEU A 109 50.23 16.35 -51.01
N LEU A 110 48.94 16.08 -51.28
CA LEU A 110 48.45 15.87 -52.64
C LEU A 110 48.72 17.09 -53.53
N GLN A 111 48.45 18.30 -53.03
CA GLN A 111 48.76 19.54 -53.76
C GLN A 111 50.25 19.69 -54.07
N ALA A 112 51.13 19.35 -53.13
CA ALA A 112 52.56 19.39 -53.32
C ALA A 112 53.02 18.40 -54.42
N VAL A 113 52.51 17.16 -54.38
CA VAL A 113 52.80 16.15 -55.41
C VAL A 113 52.31 16.59 -56.79
N LEU A 114 51.10 17.14 -56.88
CA LEU A 114 50.54 17.64 -58.15
C LEU A 114 51.33 18.81 -58.73
N LYS A 115 51.94 19.66 -57.89
CA LYS A 115 52.84 20.73 -58.35
C LYS A 115 54.12 20.14 -58.93
N LEU A 116 54.76 19.20 -58.22
CA LEU A 116 55.98 18.53 -58.67
C LEU A 116 55.82 17.75 -59.98
N GLN A 117 54.62 17.27 -60.31
CA GLN A 117 54.35 16.59 -61.59
C GLN A 117 54.17 17.53 -62.78
N LYS A 118 53.97 18.83 -62.52
CA LYS A 118 53.77 19.86 -63.56
C LYS A 118 55.05 20.61 -63.92
N ASP A 119 56.08 20.52 -63.09
CA ASP A 119 57.43 21.04 -63.33
C ASP A 119 58.28 20.01 -64.09
#